data_AF-A0A1H0AE97-F1
#
_entry.id   AF-A0A1H0AE97-F1
#
_cell.length_a   1.000
_cell.length_b   1.000
_cell.length_c   1.000
_cell.angle_alpha   90.00
_cell.angle_beta   90.00
_cell.angle_gamma   90.00
#
_symmetry.space_group_name_H-M   'P 1'
#
loop_
_entity.id
_entity.type
_entity.pdbx_description
1 polymer ?
#
loop_
_entity_poly.entity_id
_entity_poly.type
_entity_poly.pdbx_seq_one_letter_code
_entity_poly.pdbx_strand_id
1 'polypeptide(L)'
;MTSTEVRFLTRLLPRLLIVGGGIGLVAAFVLTVEKIALLRNLDYVPTCSINPVLSCGSIMKTEQAEVFGFPNPLLGVAGFAAVVTIGAVLAAGAVLPRWCWLGLQAGVTFGVVFVHWLIYQSLYVIGALCPYCMAA
;
A
#
# COMPACT_ATOMS: atom_id res chain seq x y z
N MET A 1 -6.83 -21.37 -23.35
CA MET A 1 -6.52 -19.93 -23.44
C MET A 1 -6.22 -19.60 -24.89
N THR A 2 -7.00 -18.70 -25.49
CA THR A 2 -6.78 -18.26 -26.88
C THR A 2 -5.63 -17.25 -26.95
N SER A 3 -4.99 -17.10 -28.12
CA SER A 3 -3.85 -16.17 -28.29
C SER A 3 -4.22 -14.71 -27.99
N THR A 4 -5.51 -14.37 -28.12
CA THR A 4 -6.09 -13.06 -27.80
C THR A 4 -6.10 -12.79 -26.30
N GLU A 5 -6.43 -13.79 -25.47
CA GLU A 5 -6.43 -13.64 -24.01
C GLU A 5 -5.03 -13.45 -23.44
N VAL A 6 -4.06 -14.22 -23.94
CA VAL A 6 -2.65 -14.09 -23.51
C VAL A 6 -2.16 -12.67 -23.82
N ARG A 7 -2.43 -12.17 -25.03
CA ARG A 7 -2.01 -10.83 -25.46
C ARG A 7 -2.69 -9.71 -24.66
N PHE A 8 -3.94 -9.91 -24.25
CA PHE A 8 -4.68 -9.00 -23.37
C PHE A 8 -4.05 -8.94 -21.98
N LEU A 9 -3.80 -10.09 -21.34
CA LEU A 9 -3.11 -10.16 -20.06
C LEU A 9 -1.71 -9.53 -20.11
N THR A 10 -0.93 -9.79 -21.16
CA THR A 10 0.44 -9.22 -21.30
C THR A 10 0.42 -7.70 -21.40
N ARG A 11 -0.63 -7.09 -21.95
CA ARG A 11 -0.75 -5.62 -22.05
C ARG A 11 -1.38 -4.98 -20.82
N LEU A 12 -2.30 -5.68 -20.15
CA LEU A 12 -2.98 -5.14 -18.98
C LEU A 12 -2.16 -5.26 -17.70
N LEU A 13 -1.49 -6.39 -17.49
CA LEU A 13 -0.76 -6.64 -16.25
C LEU A 13 0.26 -5.54 -15.94
N PRO A 14 1.12 -5.08 -16.89
CA PRO A 14 2.05 -4.00 -16.61
C PRO A 14 1.34 -2.70 -16.23
N ARG A 15 0.23 -2.37 -16.90
CA ARG A 15 -0.55 -1.16 -16.61
C ARG A 15 -1.21 -1.23 -15.24
N LEU A 16 -1.75 -2.38 -14.86
CA LEU A 16 -2.35 -2.60 -13.55
C LEU A 16 -1.32 -2.46 -12.44
N LEU A 17 -0.13 -3.05 -12.60
CA LEU A 17 0.95 -2.94 -11.61
C LEU A 17 1.45 -1.49 -11.48
N ILE A 18 1.61 -0.77 -12.59
CA ILE A 18 2.05 0.64 -12.57
C ILE A 18 0.99 1.53 -11.94
N VAL A 19 -0.27 1.43 -12.36
CA VAL A 19 -1.34 2.34 -11.88
C VAL A 19 -1.72 2.01 -10.44
N GLY A 20 -2.00 0.73 -10.13
CA GLY A 20 -2.34 0.30 -8.78
C GLY A 20 -1.20 0.51 -7.80
N GLY A 21 0.02 0.10 -8.19
CA GLY A 21 1.22 0.37 -7.39
C GLY A 21 1.50 1.86 -7.24
N GLY A 22 1.24 2.67 -8.28
CA GLY A 22 1.45 4.12 -8.23
C GLY A 22 0.51 4.81 -7.23
N ILE A 23 -0.77 4.44 -7.22
CA ILE A 23 -1.75 4.95 -6.25
C ILE A 23 -1.33 4.58 -4.83
N GLY A 24 -1.01 3.30 -4.59
CA GLY A 24 -0.57 2.85 -3.27
C GLY A 24 0.74 3.50 -2.82
N LEU A 25 1.68 3.70 -3.74
CA LEU A 25 2.95 4.37 -3.46
C LEU A 25 2.73 5.83 -3.04
N VAL A 26 1.89 6.56 -3.76
CA VAL A 26 1.56 7.95 -3.41
C VAL A 26 0.86 8.00 -2.06
N ALA A 27 -0.14 7.15 -1.82
CA ALA A 27 -0.85 7.10 -0.55
C ALA A 27 0.09 6.76 0.63
N ALA A 28 0.94 5.75 0.49
CA ALA A 28 1.92 5.35 1.51
C ALA A 28 2.99 6.43 1.75
N PHE A 29 3.43 7.12 0.69
CA PHE A 29 4.38 8.21 0.79
C PHE A 29 3.77 9.40 1.55
N VAL A 30 2.58 9.83 1.17
CA VAL A 30 1.87 10.90 1.88
C VAL A 30 1.66 10.51 3.34
N LEU A 31 1.21 9.29 3.61
CA LEU A 31 1.00 8.81 4.98
C LEU A 31 2.30 8.78 5.81
N THR A 32 3.45 8.53 5.17
CA THR A 32 4.77 8.65 5.81
C THR A 32 5.08 10.11 6.18
N VAL A 33 4.82 11.06 5.27
CA VAL A 33 5.01 12.49 5.53
C VAL A 33 4.10 12.97 6.66
N GLU A 34 2.83 12.56 6.64
CA GLU A 34 1.84 12.86 7.68
C GLU A 34 2.30 12.33 9.05
N LYS A 35 2.89 11.13 9.10
CA LYS A 35 3.44 10.55 10.34
C LYS A 35 4.59 11.37 10.87
N ILE A 36 5.50 11.79 9.99
CA ILE A 36 6.64 12.64 10.37
C ILE A 36 6.15 14.00 10.90
N ALA A 37 5.15 14.60 10.27
CA ALA A 37 4.54 15.85 10.73
C ALA A 37 3.92 15.68 12.13
N LEU A 38 3.19 14.58 12.35
CA LEU A 38 2.59 14.26 13.65
C LEU A 38 3.63 14.02 14.75
N LEU A 39 4.78 13.40 14.41
CA LEU A 39 5.89 13.20 15.34
C LEU A 39 6.59 14.51 15.71
N ARG A 40 6.56 15.52 14.83
CA ARG A 40 7.12 16.86 15.09
C ARG A 40 6.16 17.75 15.87
N ASN A 41 4.86 17.59 15.66
CA ASN A 41 3.82 18.35 16.35
C ASN A 41 2.63 17.43 16.64
N LEU A 42 2.41 17.11 17.92
CA LEU A 42 1.33 16.21 18.37
C LEU A 42 -0.08 16.75 18.11
N ASP A 43 -0.20 18.08 17.93
CA ASP A 43 -1.44 18.79 17.60
C ASP A 43 -1.68 18.91 16.09
N TYR A 44 -0.77 18.36 15.27
CA TYR A 44 -0.95 18.30 13.82
C TYR A 44 -2.17 17.43 13.47
N VAL A 45 -3.05 17.97 12.62
CA VAL A 45 -4.22 17.27 12.11
C VAL A 45 -3.89 16.75 10.70
N PRO A 46 -3.80 15.42 10.50
CA PRO A 46 -3.46 14.87 9.19
C PRO A 46 -4.50 15.21 8.13
N THR A 47 -4.08 15.39 6.88
CA THR A 47 -4.98 15.83 5.79
C THR A 47 -6.10 14.84 5.47
N CYS A 48 -5.90 13.56 5.81
CA CYS A 48 -6.91 12.51 5.65
C CYS A 48 -7.81 12.33 6.89
N SER A 49 -7.71 13.21 7.90
CA SER A 49 -8.61 13.24 9.05
C SER A 49 -9.78 14.20 8.78
N ILE A 50 -10.91 13.64 8.37
CA ILE A 50 -12.08 14.40 7.90
C ILE A 50 -13.12 14.54 9.02
N ASN A 51 -13.29 13.49 9.82
CA ASN A 51 -14.25 13.44 10.91
C ASN A 51 -13.80 12.40 11.97
N PRO A 52 -14.49 12.24 13.11
CA PRO A 52 -14.09 11.31 14.15
C PRO A 52 -13.98 9.83 13.72
N VAL A 53 -14.75 9.42 12.70
CA VAL A 53 -14.73 8.06 12.14
C VAL A 53 -13.65 7.92 11.07
N LEU A 54 -13.49 8.92 10.19
CA LEU A 54 -12.46 9.00 9.17
C LEU A 54 -11.27 9.82 9.70
N SER A 55 -10.50 9.24 10.63
CA SER A 55 -9.42 9.91 11.34
C SER A 55 -8.11 9.13 11.22
N CYS A 56 -7.20 9.64 10.40
CA CYS A 56 -5.84 9.12 10.32
C CYS A 56 -5.06 9.38 11.61
N GLY A 57 -5.31 10.53 12.26
CA GLY A 57 -4.60 10.91 13.48
C GLY A 57 -4.79 9.93 14.64
N SER A 58 -5.99 9.36 14.82
CA SER A 58 -6.24 8.36 15.86
C SER A 58 -5.54 7.04 15.56
N ILE A 59 -5.57 6.60 14.29
CA ILE A 59 -4.91 5.36 13.83
C ILE A 59 -3.38 5.48 13.95
N MET A 60 -2.81 6.60 13.51
CA MET A 60 -1.35 6.78 13.45
C MET A 60 -0.69 6.87 14.83
N LYS A 61 -1.47 7.06 15.90
CA LYS A 61 -0.99 7.09 17.29
C LYS A 61 -1.04 5.71 17.97
N THR A 62 -1.55 4.67 17.31
CA THR A 62 -1.64 3.34 17.91
C THR A 62 -0.41 2.49 17.64
N GLU A 63 -0.18 1.47 18.48
CA GLU A 63 0.93 0.51 18.31
C GLU A 63 0.77 -0.31 17.02
N GLN A 64 -0.47 -0.57 16.59
CA GLN A 64 -0.77 -1.26 15.33
C GLN A 64 -0.28 -0.50 14.10
N ALA A 65 -0.02 0.82 14.20
CA ALA A 65 0.59 1.59 13.12
C ALA A 65 2.10 1.35 12.98
N GLU A 66 2.72 0.61 13.91
CA GLU A 66 4.18 0.36 13.99
C GLU A 66 4.51 -1.12 14.31
N VAL A 67 3.92 -2.07 13.58
CA VAL A 67 3.96 -3.51 13.91
C VAL A 67 5.38 -4.08 13.99
N PHE A 68 6.30 -3.56 13.18
CA PHE A 68 7.70 -4.04 13.11
C PHE A 68 8.68 -3.08 13.80
N GLY A 69 8.20 -2.20 14.68
CA GLY A 69 9.02 -1.18 15.34
C GLY A 69 9.31 0.05 14.48
N PHE A 70 8.63 0.18 13.34
CA PHE A 70 8.67 1.35 12.48
C PHE A 70 7.32 1.59 11.81
N PRO A 71 7.03 2.80 11.32
CA PRO A 71 5.75 3.11 10.71
C PRO A 71 5.42 2.19 9.53
N ASN A 72 4.26 1.52 9.60
CA ASN A 72 3.73 0.67 8.52
C ASN A 72 3.70 1.35 7.14
N PRO A 73 3.47 2.68 7.00
CA PRO A 73 3.54 3.34 5.70
C PRO A 73 4.88 3.14 4.95
N LEU A 74 5.99 2.91 5.67
CA LEU A 74 7.28 2.59 5.05
C LEU A 74 7.28 1.22 4.36
N LEU A 75 6.55 0.24 4.90
CA LEU A 75 6.33 -1.04 4.20
C LEU A 75 5.56 -0.81 2.89
N GLY A 76 4.55 0.06 2.93
CA GLY A 76 3.79 0.47 1.75
C GLY A 76 4.71 1.10 0.70
N VAL A 77 5.54 2.06 1.08
CA VAL A 77 6.50 2.71 0.16
C VAL A 77 7.41 1.68 -0.49
N ALA A 78 8.00 0.76 0.28
CA ALA A 78 8.88 -0.28 -0.27
C ALA A 78 8.14 -1.26 -1.18
N GLY A 79 6.99 -1.77 -0.75
CA GLY A 79 6.19 -2.74 -1.48
C GLY A 79 5.62 -2.18 -2.78
N PHE A 80 5.00 -1.00 -2.74
CA PHE A 80 4.42 -0.37 -3.92
C PHE A 80 5.49 0.12 -4.90
N ALA A 81 6.62 0.64 -4.43
CA ALA A 81 7.74 0.97 -5.31
C ALA A 81 8.26 -0.26 -6.07
N ALA A 82 8.36 -1.41 -5.40
CA ALA A 82 8.73 -2.67 -6.06
C ALA A 82 7.68 -3.09 -7.10
N VAL A 83 6.38 -3.00 -6.78
CA VAL A 83 5.28 -3.31 -7.71
C VAL A 83 5.30 -2.42 -8.96
N VAL A 84 5.47 -1.10 -8.79
CA VAL A 84 5.59 -0.14 -9.90
C VAL A 84 6.81 -0.47 -10.76
N THR A 85 7.94 -0.80 -10.12
CA THR A 85 9.18 -1.16 -10.82
C THR A 85 8.98 -2.42 -11.67
N ILE A 86 8.36 -3.47 -11.11
CA ILE A 86 8.03 -4.70 -11.86
C ILE A 86 7.11 -4.38 -13.04
N GLY A 87 6.09 -3.54 -12.83
CA GLY A 87 5.19 -3.09 -13.89
C GLY A 87 5.92 -2.35 -15.01
N ALA A 88 6.84 -1.45 -14.67
CA ALA A 88 7.66 -0.70 -15.64
C ALA A 88 8.59 -1.63 -16.44
N VAL A 89 9.26 -2.57 -15.77
CA VAL A 89 10.13 -3.56 -16.39
C VAL A 89 9.35 -4.45 -17.38
N LEU A 90 8.14 -4.89 -17.00
CA LEU A 90 7.27 -5.64 -17.91
C LEU A 90 6.76 -4.77 -19.07
N ALA A 91 6.47 -3.49 -18.85
CA ALA A 91 6.06 -2.56 -19.90
C ALA A 91 7.18 -2.30 -20.92
N ALA A 92 8.44 -2.36 -20.49
CA ALA A 92 9.61 -2.31 -21.36
C ALA A 92 9.83 -3.59 -22.19
N GLY A 93 9.00 -4.63 -22.00
CA GLY A 93 9.07 -5.89 -22.73
C GLY A 93 10.05 -6.91 -22.15
N ALA A 94 10.55 -6.69 -20.93
CA ALA A 94 11.45 -7.63 -20.28
C ALA A 94 10.71 -8.91 -19.86
N VAL A 95 11.41 -10.04 -19.94
CA VAL A 95 10.92 -11.34 -19.47
C VAL A 95 11.51 -11.59 -18.09
N LEU A 96 10.66 -11.58 -17.06
CA LEU A 96 11.09 -11.81 -15.69
C LEU A 96 11.24 -13.30 -15.38
N PRO A 97 12.31 -13.72 -14.68
CA PRO A 97 12.51 -15.10 -14.26
C PRO A 97 11.48 -15.52 -13.20
N ARG A 98 11.29 -16.84 -13.03
CA ARG A 98 10.26 -17.43 -12.15
C ARG A 98 10.34 -16.96 -10.69
N TRP A 99 11.54 -16.68 -10.18
CA TRP A 99 11.71 -16.22 -8.80
C TRP A 99 11.10 -14.82 -8.56
N CYS A 100 11.11 -13.93 -9.56
CA CYS A 100 10.46 -12.62 -9.43
C CYS A 100 8.95 -12.76 -9.24
N TRP A 101 8.34 -13.71 -9.96
CA TRP A 101 6.91 -14.01 -9.85
C TRP A 101 6.55 -14.64 -8.50
N LEU A 102 7.40 -15.55 -8.00
CA LEU A 102 7.23 -16.11 -6.65
C LEU A 102 7.37 -15.05 -5.56
N GLY A 103 8.35 -14.15 -5.69
CA GLY A 103 8.53 -13.02 -4.78
C GLY A 103 7.33 -12.06 -4.79
N LEU A 104 6.83 -11.71 -5.98
CA LEU A 104 5.62 -10.89 -6.13
C LEU A 104 4.41 -11.57 -5.49
N GLN A 105 4.21 -12.87 -5.73
CA GLN A 105 3.10 -13.62 -5.14
C GLN A 105 3.20 -13.67 -3.62
N ALA A 106 4.38 -13.94 -3.08
CA ALA A 106 4.62 -13.97 -1.64
C ALA A 106 4.35 -12.59 -1.01
N GLY A 107 4.86 -11.52 -1.63
CA GLY A 107 4.64 -10.14 -1.19
C GLY A 107 3.16 -9.73 -1.21
N VAL A 108 2.43 -10.02 -2.29
CA VAL A 108 1.00 -9.73 -2.38
C VAL A 108 0.20 -10.55 -1.36
N THR A 109 0.53 -11.83 -1.17
CA THR A 109 -0.14 -12.67 -0.18
C THR A 109 0.06 -12.12 1.24
N PHE A 110 1.30 -11.75 1.57
CA PHE A 110 1.61 -11.09 2.83
C PHE A 110 0.84 -9.77 2.99
N GLY A 111 0.87 -8.91 1.96
CA GLY A 111 0.16 -7.63 1.96
C GLY A 111 -1.35 -7.79 2.19
N VAL A 112 -1.98 -8.74 1.50
CA VAL A 112 -3.41 -9.06 1.68
C VAL A 112 -3.69 -9.46 3.13
N VAL A 113 -2.93 -10.41 3.69
CA VAL A 113 -3.13 -10.85 5.07
C VAL A 113 -2.93 -9.69 6.06
N PHE A 114 -1.88 -8.89 5.85
CA PHE A 114 -1.55 -7.77 6.71
C PHE A 114 -2.62 -6.67 6.68
N VAL A 115 -3.10 -6.30 5.49
CA VAL A 115 -4.18 -5.32 5.33
C VAL A 115 -5.48 -5.80 5.96
N HIS A 116 -5.85 -7.08 5.80
CA HIS A 116 -7.06 -7.61 6.45
C HIS A 116 -6.96 -7.58 7.97
N TRP A 117 -5.78 -7.86 8.52
CA TRP A 117 -5.54 -7.71 9.95
C TRP A 117 -5.64 -6.23 10.39
N LEU A 118 -5.07 -5.28 9.63
CA LEU A 118 -5.20 -3.85 9.91
C LEU A 118 -6.64 -3.33 9.81
N ILE A 119 -7.42 -3.85 8.86
CA ILE A 119 -8.85 -3.55 8.72
C ILE A 119 -9.59 -4.02 9.98
N TYR A 120 -9.30 -5.23 10.47
CA TYR A 120 -9.90 -5.73 11.71
C TYR A 120 -9.56 -4.83 12.90
N GLN A 121 -8.28 -4.42 13.05
CA GLN A 121 -7.86 -3.50 14.11
C GLN A 121 -8.58 -2.14 13.97
N SER A 122 -8.68 -1.60 12.76
CA SER A 122 -9.31 -0.31 12.49
C SER A 122 -10.80 -0.32 12.84
N LEU A 123 -11.54 -1.35 12.42
CA LEU A 123 -12.99 -1.44 12.59
C LEU A 123 -13.41 -1.86 14.00
N TYR A 124 -12.77 -2.89 14.56
CA TYR A 124 -13.26 -3.54 15.78
C TYR A 124 -12.51 -3.16 17.05
N VAL A 125 -11.30 -2.58 16.94
CA VAL A 125 -10.48 -2.20 18.10
C VAL A 125 -10.39 -0.69 18.24
N ILE A 126 -10.06 0.01 17.16
CA ILE A 126 -9.83 1.47 17.17
C ILE A 126 -11.14 2.24 16.95
N GLY A 127 -12.02 1.74 16.07
CA GLY A 127 -13.27 2.40 15.71
C GLY A 127 -13.07 3.61 14.76
N ALA A 128 -11.98 3.63 14.00
CA ALA A 128 -11.67 4.68 13.03
C ALA A 128 -11.09 4.09 11.73
N LEU A 129 -11.24 4.80 10.61
CA LEU A 129 -10.70 4.45 9.31
C LEU A 129 -9.80 5.57 8.76
N CYS A 130 -8.78 5.19 8.00
CA CYS A 130 -7.86 6.10 7.34
C CYS A 130 -8.06 6.02 5.82
N PRO A 131 -8.53 7.09 5.16
CA PRO A 131 -8.71 7.11 3.71
C PRO A 131 -7.45 6.77 2.91
N TYR A 132 -6.26 7.21 3.37
CA TYR A 132 -5.00 6.88 2.71
C TYR A 132 -4.60 5.42 2.91
N CYS A 133 -4.83 4.81 4.08
CA CYS A 133 -4.63 3.38 4.29
C CYS A 133 -5.60 2.53 3.47
N MET A 134 -6.78 3.04 3.11
CA MET A 134 -7.73 2.32 2.25
C MET A 134 -7.35 2.40 0.77
N ALA A 135 -6.67 3.48 0.37
CA ALA A 135 -6.20 3.66 -1.00
C ALA A 135 -4.87 2.93 -1.28
N ALA A 136 -4.09 2.67 -0.23
CA ALA A 136 -2.86 1.87 -0.26
C ALA A 136 -3.19 0.40 -0.05
#